data_AF-A0A0C3BJY0-F1
#
_entry.id   AF-A0A0C3BJY0-F1
#
_cell.length_a   1.000
_cell.length_b   1.000
_cell.length_c   1.000
_cell.angle_alpha   90.00
_cell.angle_beta   90.00
_cell.angle_gamma   90.00
#
_symmetry.space_group_name_H-M   'P 1'
#
loop_
_entity.id
_entity.type
_entity.pdbx_description
1 polymer ?
#
loop_
_entity_poly.entity_id
_entity_poly.type
_entity_poly.pdbx_seq_one_letter_code
_entity_poly.pdbx_strand_id
1 'polypeptide(L)'
;MNTDHAEDQKKLFRLFMAWKESCEREMQGQEAILSASLAEVIPLLWKEIQQNIADAGGLASWEALPPNKQESREIAAYQRVCVNLGEDRLEALTPEDCRYASLFIWGGCCMHKEMNSVKGGNTRMMAWWLENDLVGPMKLYNRDNSAAATLGGEAARERASEVSQAGGVKLTSLAGAVFANKDKKKGQQDTLQVHLQSTVGYMVCFPGTSSTRYGSHGNAAIELIRNFTNIEQNIYLGLHDNPTITELCVLILYALSVTHPYMRQVRGPNATETNLLDMGPVHDKVIAHCRTIIDNPDLLLSSEALYATGSMDGNIWERLDAFYGVHALAPGLPHLRGAMIAFFEGALDTWLRFTSEYQPDGLIASASAAERLRAYMLPTNDDNEGGLGGKRVTTQHAPNMTLESHNARATYRKNNTSAFIRKTLTLADWKYLRRKAREIDSSGMAKKRREIQAAAQRDTVEKKRKATAEQKAAHNAKCAKIDAVVARLDVRSIQDAPGTNADLDLQLEWHRRRDTLVLKKTDVKLKVDKIKALVEAVERHNSGNQVAAVPIDDSVIQVGVPSDLDEEEDDFE
;
A
#
# COMPACT_ATOMS: atom_id res chain seq x y z
N MET A 1 -13.66 13.98 -1.71
CA MET A 1 -13.20 12.69 -1.14
C MET A 1 -11.70 12.60 -1.33
N ASN A 2 -10.93 12.44 -0.25
CA ASN A 2 -9.47 12.27 -0.31
C ASN A 2 -9.11 10.84 0.13
N THR A 3 -8.35 10.15 -0.72
CA THR A 3 -7.82 8.79 -0.48
C THR A 3 -6.36 8.73 -0.93
N ASP A 4 -5.71 7.57 -0.77
CA ASP A 4 -4.56 7.26 -1.62
C ASP A 4 -5.00 7.06 -3.10
N HIS A 5 -4.06 6.62 -3.94
CA HIS A 5 -4.23 6.50 -5.39
C HIS A 5 -4.50 5.07 -5.88
N ALA A 6 -4.77 4.11 -5.00
CA ALA A 6 -5.04 2.74 -5.40
C ALA A 6 -6.39 2.60 -6.16
N GLU A 7 -6.49 1.61 -7.05
CA GLU A 7 -7.66 1.46 -7.92
C GLU A 7 -8.93 1.03 -7.16
N ASP A 8 -8.79 0.35 -6.01
CA ASP A 8 -9.89 0.07 -5.11
C ASP A 8 -10.47 1.36 -4.50
N GLN A 9 -9.64 2.34 -4.16
CA GLN A 9 -10.08 3.66 -3.68
C GLN A 9 -10.73 4.48 -4.79
N LYS A 10 -10.21 4.44 -6.03
CA LYS A 10 -10.88 5.06 -7.19
C LYS A 10 -12.21 4.36 -7.54
N LYS A 11 -12.31 3.05 -7.35
CA LYS A 11 -13.56 2.29 -7.45
C LYS A 11 -14.54 2.69 -6.34
N LEU A 12 -14.06 2.85 -5.11
CA LEU A 12 -14.86 3.32 -3.97
C LEU A 12 -15.43 4.73 -4.23
N PHE A 13 -14.63 5.64 -4.77
CA PHE A 13 -15.08 6.97 -5.19
C PHE A 13 -16.22 6.89 -6.23
N ARG A 14 -16.07 6.07 -7.28
CA ARG A 14 -17.13 5.86 -8.29
C ARG A 14 -18.43 5.31 -7.68
N LEU A 15 -18.33 4.36 -6.73
CA LEU A 15 -19.49 3.84 -6.00
C LEU A 15 -20.15 4.90 -5.12
N PHE A 16 -19.37 5.74 -4.44
CA PHE A 16 -19.89 6.83 -3.61
C PHE A 16 -20.52 7.96 -4.43
N MET A 17 -20.02 8.23 -5.65
CA MET A 17 -20.62 9.17 -6.59
C MET A 17 -22.02 8.70 -7.01
N ALA A 18 -22.14 7.48 -7.53
CA ALA A 18 -23.43 6.89 -7.92
C ALA A 18 -24.41 6.78 -6.73
N TRP A 19 -23.91 6.46 -5.54
CA TRP A 19 -24.72 6.44 -4.32
C TRP A 19 -25.23 7.85 -3.95
N LYS A 20 -24.37 8.87 -4.01
CA LYS A 20 -24.74 10.27 -3.77
C LYS A 20 -25.78 10.76 -4.78
N GLU A 21 -25.63 10.44 -6.07
CA GLU A 21 -26.61 10.77 -7.11
C GLU A 21 -27.97 10.09 -6.87
N SER A 22 -27.98 8.88 -6.33
CA SER A 22 -29.21 8.20 -5.91
C SER A 22 -29.86 8.88 -4.69
N CYS A 23 -29.06 9.26 -3.69
CA CYS A 23 -29.56 9.94 -2.50
C CYS A 23 -30.08 11.35 -2.80
N GLU A 24 -29.42 12.10 -3.69
CA GLU A 24 -29.87 13.44 -4.07
C GLU A 24 -31.24 13.38 -4.76
N ARG A 25 -31.43 12.44 -5.71
CA ARG A 25 -32.75 12.19 -6.32
C ARG A 25 -33.81 11.83 -5.28
N GLU A 26 -33.53 10.87 -4.39
CA GLU A 26 -34.48 10.49 -3.35
C GLU A 26 -34.84 11.67 -2.42
N MET A 27 -33.86 12.49 -2.02
CA MET A 27 -34.06 13.68 -1.18
C MET A 27 -34.89 14.77 -1.87
N GLN A 28 -34.58 15.12 -3.13
CA GLN A 28 -35.32 16.12 -3.89
C GLN A 28 -36.78 15.66 -4.13
N GLY A 29 -36.98 14.37 -4.38
CA GLY A 29 -38.31 13.77 -4.50
C GLY A 29 -39.12 13.78 -3.21
N GLN A 30 -38.50 13.47 -2.07
CA GLN A 30 -39.14 13.57 -0.76
C GLN A 30 -39.55 15.03 -0.45
N GLU A 31 -38.69 16.00 -0.77
CA GLU A 31 -39.01 17.42 -0.61
C GLU A 31 -40.15 17.87 -1.54
N ALA A 32 -40.18 17.38 -2.79
CA ALA A 32 -41.27 17.61 -3.73
C ALA A 32 -42.60 17.05 -3.20
N ILE A 33 -42.62 15.82 -2.68
CA ILE A 33 -43.82 15.20 -2.07
C ILE A 33 -44.30 16.00 -0.84
N LEU A 34 -43.39 16.47 0.00
CA LEU A 34 -43.73 17.29 1.18
C LEU A 34 -44.24 18.69 0.81
N SER A 35 -43.88 19.20 -0.37
CA SER A 35 -44.29 20.52 -0.86
C SER A 35 -45.57 20.49 -1.70
N ALA A 36 -45.89 19.34 -2.30
CA ALA A 36 -47.06 19.15 -3.16
C ALA A 36 -48.36 18.92 -2.36
N SER A 37 -49.50 19.16 -2.99
CA SER A 37 -50.80 18.85 -2.39
C SER A 37 -51.10 17.35 -2.46
N LEU A 38 -51.93 16.85 -1.54
CA LEU A 38 -52.39 15.46 -1.58
C LEU A 38 -53.10 15.10 -2.90
N ALA A 39 -53.74 16.07 -3.55
CA ALA A 39 -54.41 15.87 -4.84
C ALA A 39 -53.43 15.56 -5.99
N GLU A 40 -52.18 16.04 -5.90
CA GLU A 40 -51.11 15.81 -6.89
C GLU A 40 -50.33 14.53 -6.57
N VAL A 41 -50.09 14.24 -5.28
CA VAL A 41 -49.29 13.07 -4.85
C VAL A 41 -50.08 11.75 -4.92
N ILE A 42 -51.37 11.74 -4.56
CA ILE A 42 -52.17 10.50 -4.52
C ILE A 42 -52.22 9.77 -5.88
N PRO A 43 -52.45 10.44 -7.04
CA PRO A 43 -52.44 9.78 -8.34
C PRO A 43 -51.10 9.11 -8.68
N LEU A 44 -49.97 9.71 -8.29
CA LEU A 44 -48.63 9.19 -8.56
C LEU A 44 -48.36 7.91 -7.75
N LEU A 45 -48.64 7.94 -6.45
CA LEU A 45 -48.53 6.75 -5.59
C LEU A 45 -49.51 5.65 -6.02
N TRP A 46 -50.74 6.00 -6.39
CA TRP A 46 -51.73 5.04 -6.86
C TRP A 46 -51.31 4.33 -8.15
N LYS A 47 -50.67 5.05 -9.08
CA LYS A 47 -50.11 4.46 -10.31
C LYS A 47 -49.07 3.38 -10.01
N GLU A 48 -48.14 3.64 -9.09
CA GLU A 48 -47.12 2.66 -8.69
C GLU A 48 -47.70 1.49 -7.88
N ILE A 49 -48.74 1.72 -7.07
CA ILE A 49 -49.47 0.65 -6.38
C ILE A 49 -50.21 -0.24 -7.39
N GLN A 50 -50.84 0.34 -8.43
CA GLN A 50 -51.47 -0.42 -9.51
C GLN A 50 -50.44 -1.27 -10.29
N GLN A 51 -49.23 -0.74 -10.54
CA GLN A 51 -48.15 -1.53 -11.14
C GLN A 51 -47.72 -2.69 -10.23
N ASN A 52 -47.52 -2.44 -8.94
CA ASN A 52 -47.20 -3.47 -7.94
C ASN A 52 -48.24 -4.60 -7.86
N ILE A 53 -49.53 -4.27 -8.03
CA ILE A 53 -50.66 -5.20 -8.10
C ILE A 53 -50.61 -6.02 -9.40
N ALA A 54 -50.36 -5.37 -10.54
CA ALA A 54 -50.20 -6.04 -11.83
C ALA A 54 -49.01 -7.03 -11.79
N ASP A 55 -47.87 -6.61 -11.25
CA ASP A 55 -46.65 -7.42 -11.06
C ASP A 55 -46.81 -8.54 -10.02
N ALA A 56 -47.91 -8.56 -9.26
CA ALA A 56 -48.29 -9.69 -8.40
C ALA A 56 -49.12 -10.75 -9.14
N GLY A 57 -49.62 -10.45 -10.34
CA GLY A 57 -50.62 -11.27 -11.05
C GLY A 57 -52.06 -10.76 -10.91
N GLY A 58 -52.25 -9.54 -10.43
CA GLY A 58 -53.57 -8.93 -10.17
C GLY A 58 -53.96 -8.95 -8.69
N LEU A 59 -55.11 -8.33 -8.39
CA LEU A 59 -55.51 -7.99 -7.01
C LEU A 59 -55.58 -9.20 -6.07
N ALA A 60 -56.17 -10.31 -6.49
CA ALA A 60 -56.26 -11.51 -5.65
C ALA A 60 -54.88 -12.11 -5.29
N SER A 61 -53.91 -12.01 -6.21
CA SER A 61 -52.53 -12.45 -5.95
C SER A 61 -51.74 -11.46 -5.12
N TRP A 62 -52.04 -10.15 -5.23
CA TRP A 62 -51.52 -9.12 -4.33
C TRP A 62 -52.02 -9.30 -2.90
N GLU A 63 -53.34 -9.45 -2.70
CA GLU A 63 -53.98 -9.66 -1.39
C GLU A 63 -53.51 -10.95 -0.71
N ALA A 64 -53.15 -11.97 -1.49
CA ALA A 64 -52.56 -13.22 -0.99
C ALA A 64 -51.07 -13.14 -0.60
N LEU A 65 -50.38 -12.02 -0.87
CA LEU A 65 -49.00 -11.83 -0.42
C LEU A 65 -48.94 -11.68 1.11
N PRO A 66 -47.89 -12.21 1.77
CA PRO A 66 -47.62 -11.91 3.18
C PRO A 66 -47.52 -10.39 3.42
N PRO A 67 -48.01 -9.85 4.57
CA PRO A 67 -48.03 -8.41 4.82
C PRO A 67 -46.65 -7.72 4.69
N ASN A 68 -45.58 -8.37 5.15
CA ASN A 68 -44.22 -7.85 5.00
C ASN A 68 -43.74 -7.78 3.53
N LYS A 69 -44.33 -8.56 2.62
CA LYS A 69 -44.06 -8.49 1.17
C LYS A 69 -44.90 -7.43 0.48
N GLN A 70 -46.11 -7.15 0.94
CA GLN A 70 -46.90 -6.00 0.51
C GLN A 70 -46.18 -4.71 0.93
N GLU A 71 -45.88 -4.56 2.22
CA GLU A 71 -45.14 -3.42 2.79
C GLU A 71 -43.80 -3.18 2.08
N SER A 72 -42.99 -4.23 1.84
CA SER A 72 -41.74 -4.09 1.08
C SER A 72 -41.94 -3.56 -0.34
N ARG A 73 -43.04 -3.94 -1.01
CA ARG A 73 -43.37 -3.46 -2.37
C ARG A 73 -43.95 -2.05 -2.34
N GLU A 74 -44.73 -1.69 -1.33
CA GLU A 74 -45.26 -0.34 -1.12
C GLU A 74 -44.14 0.67 -0.82
N ILE A 75 -43.18 0.32 0.04
CA ILE A 75 -41.96 1.10 0.26
C ILE A 75 -41.20 1.30 -1.05
N ALA A 76 -41.01 0.23 -1.84
CA ALA A 76 -40.34 0.33 -3.14
C ALA A 76 -41.12 1.21 -4.15
N ALA A 77 -42.45 1.20 -4.13
CA ALA A 77 -43.28 2.10 -4.95
C ALA A 77 -43.11 3.56 -4.52
N TYR A 78 -43.14 3.84 -3.22
CA TYR A 78 -42.87 5.17 -2.68
C TYR A 78 -41.49 5.68 -3.09
N GLN A 79 -40.45 4.83 -3.00
CA GLN A 79 -39.09 5.17 -3.44
C GLN A 79 -39.01 5.45 -4.94
N ARG A 80 -39.72 4.70 -5.80
CA ARG A 80 -39.80 5.01 -7.25
C ARG A 80 -40.46 6.36 -7.51
N VAL A 81 -41.55 6.70 -6.81
CA VAL A 81 -42.17 8.04 -6.93
C VAL A 81 -41.20 9.13 -6.46
N CYS A 82 -40.45 8.91 -5.38
CA CYS A 82 -39.43 9.85 -4.93
C CYS A 82 -38.33 10.04 -5.99
N VAL A 83 -37.74 8.96 -6.52
CA VAL A 83 -36.67 9.06 -7.52
C VAL A 83 -37.16 9.81 -8.77
N ASN A 84 -38.34 9.48 -9.29
CA ASN A 84 -38.88 10.15 -10.49
C ASN A 84 -39.14 11.65 -10.24
N LEU A 85 -39.80 12.02 -9.14
CA LEU A 85 -40.04 13.44 -8.81
C LEU A 85 -38.74 14.19 -8.48
N GLY A 86 -37.73 13.49 -7.98
CA GLY A 86 -36.40 14.01 -7.75
C GLY A 86 -35.64 14.30 -9.04
N GLU A 87 -35.77 13.42 -10.04
CA GLU A 87 -35.24 13.63 -11.39
C GLU A 87 -35.90 14.85 -12.04
N ASP A 88 -37.24 14.93 -12.07
CA ASP A 88 -37.99 16.08 -12.59
C ASP A 88 -37.55 17.40 -11.92
N ARG A 89 -37.34 17.38 -10.58
CA ARG A 89 -36.92 18.55 -9.81
C ARG A 89 -35.46 18.93 -10.07
N LEU A 90 -34.56 17.97 -10.24
CA LEU A 90 -33.15 18.20 -10.58
C LEU A 90 -32.98 18.74 -12.02
N GLU A 91 -33.81 18.28 -12.96
CA GLU A 91 -33.85 18.83 -14.33
C GLU A 91 -34.42 20.25 -14.37
N ALA A 92 -35.33 20.60 -13.44
CA ALA A 92 -35.89 21.94 -13.29
C ALA A 92 -34.99 22.93 -12.50
N LEU A 93 -33.90 22.46 -11.88
CA LEU A 93 -32.94 23.34 -11.20
C LEU A 93 -32.20 24.24 -12.19
N THR A 94 -31.67 25.36 -11.68
CA THR A 94 -30.69 26.13 -12.47
C THR A 94 -29.41 25.29 -12.69
N PRO A 95 -28.63 25.54 -13.75
CA PRO A 95 -27.35 24.86 -13.94
C PRO A 95 -26.38 25.03 -12.76
N GLU A 96 -26.48 26.14 -12.01
CA GLU A 96 -25.68 26.40 -10.82
C GLU A 96 -26.15 25.55 -9.63
N ASP A 97 -27.45 25.48 -9.36
CA ASP A 97 -28.03 24.67 -8.29
C ASP A 97 -27.85 23.17 -8.55
N CYS A 98 -28.05 22.72 -9.79
CA CYS A 98 -27.84 21.33 -10.20
C CYS A 98 -26.37 20.91 -10.05
N ARG A 99 -25.44 21.80 -10.42
CA ARG A 99 -24.00 21.59 -10.24
C ARG A 99 -23.61 21.58 -8.75
N TYR A 100 -24.17 22.47 -7.94
CA TYR A 100 -23.99 22.52 -6.49
C TYR A 100 -24.51 21.26 -5.80
N ALA A 101 -25.71 20.79 -6.17
CA ALA A 101 -26.30 19.54 -5.68
C ALA A 101 -25.45 18.34 -6.11
N SER A 102 -24.96 18.31 -7.34
CA SER A 102 -24.15 17.21 -7.89
C SER A 102 -22.71 17.15 -7.36
N LEU A 103 -22.13 18.27 -6.91
CA LEU A 103 -20.71 18.42 -6.57
C LEU A 103 -20.12 17.27 -5.73
N PHE A 104 -19.22 16.49 -6.34
CA PHE A 104 -18.50 15.41 -5.66
C PHE A 104 -17.10 15.21 -6.27
N ILE A 105 -16.10 15.91 -5.71
CA ILE A 105 -14.73 15.93 -6.22
C ILE A 105 -13.87 14.88 -5.50
N TRP A 106 -13.03 14.16 -6.25
CA TRP A 106 -11.92 13.35 -5.72
C TRP A 106 -10.59 14.09 -5.82
N GLY A 107 -9.69 13.86 -4.87
CA GLY A 107 -8.29 14.23 -5.00
C GLY A 107 -7.42 13.21 -4.27
N GLY A 108 -6.35 12.73 -4.93
CA GLY A 108 -5.47 11.74 -4.33
C GLY A 108 -4.41 12.38 -3.43
N CYS A 109 -4.09 11.74 -2.30
CA CYS A 109 -3.14 12.22 -1.30
C CYS A 109 -1.80 12.68 -1.89
N CYS A 110 -1.37 13.90 -1.54
CA CYS A 110 -0.13 14.50 -2.04
C CYS A 110 1.13 13.71 -1.68
N MET A 111 1.17 13.03 -0.53
CA MET A 111 2.35 12.26 -0.11
C MET A 111 2.51 10.94 -0.87
N HIS A 112 1.41 10.35 -1.32
CA HIS A 112 1.45 9.20 -2.22
C HIS A 112 1.98 9.59 -3.62
N LYS A 113 1.67 10.81 -4.10
CA LYS A 113 2.25 11.33 -5.35
C LYS A 113 3.79 11.39 -5.29
N GLU A 114 4.32 11.96 -4.22
CA GLU A 114 5.78 12.04 -3.98
C GLU A 114 6.42 10.65 -3.87
N MET A 115 5.87 9.79 -3.01
CA MET A 115 6.39 8.43 -2.81
C MET A 115 6.39 7.61 -4.11
N ASN A 116 5.31 7.70 -4.89
CA ASN A 116 5.22 7.02 -6.17
C ASN A 116 6.19 7.62 -7.19
N SER A 117 6.42 8.94 -7.20
CA SER A 117 7.44 9.58 -8.06
C SER A 117 8.86 9.05 -7.79
N VAL A 118 9.19 8.79 -6.52
CA VAL A 118 10.47 8.14 -6.13
C VAL A 118 10.52 6.69 -6.64
N LYS A 119 9.42 5.93 -6.56
CA LYS A 119 9.34 4.57 -7.14
C LYS A 119 9.55 4.59 -8.66
N GLY A 120 8.85 5.48 -9.38
CA GLY A 120 8.98 5.61 -10.83
C GLY A 120 10.37 6.06 -11.29
N GLY A 121 10.97 7.04 -10.60
CA GLY A 121 12.35 7.44 -10.85
C GLY A 121 13.33 6.31 -10.59
N ASN A 122 13.18 5.55 -9.50
CA ASN A 122 14.03 4.40 -9.22
C ASN A 122 13.88 3.29 -10.28
N THR A 123 12.66 2.99 -10.72
CA THR A 123 12.42 2.00 -11.79
C THR A 123 13.15 2.37 -13.08
N ARG A 124 13.08 3.63 -13.52
CA ARG A 124 13.76 4.08 -14.75
C ARG A 124 15.28 4.17 -14.58
N MET A 125 15.77 4.60 -13.41
CA MET A 125 17.20 4.57 -13.07
C MET A 125 17.77 3.14 -13.06
N MET A 126 17.03 2.16 -12.54
CA MET A 126 17.43 0.75 -12.56
C MET A 126 17.49 0.19 -13.99
N ALA A 127 16.50 0.51 -14.83
CA ALA A 127 16.47 0.09 -16.23
C ALA A 127 17.61 0.72 -17.06
N TRP A 128 17.91 2.01 -16.80
CA TRP A 128 18.93 2.78 -17.51
C TRP A 128 20.31 2.10 -17.57
N TRP A 129 20.73 1.41 -16.50
CA TRP A 129 22.00 0.66 -16.51
C TRP A 129 22.06 -0.39 -17.62
N LEU A 130 20.98 -1.17 -17.77
CA LEU A 130 20.89 -2.21 -18.81
C LEU A 130 20.70 -1.60 -20.20
N GLU A 131 19.86 -0.57 -20.32
CA GLU A 131 19.56 0.12 -21.58
C GLU A 131 20.78 0.82 -22.21
N ASN A 132 21.84 1.06 -21.43
CA ASN A 132 23.07 1.73 -21.86
C ASN A 132 24.28 0.77 -21.89
N ASP A 133 24.07 -0.55 -21.81
CA ASP A 133 25.11 -1.59 -21.76
C ASP A 133 26.13 -1.40 -20.61
N LEU A 134 25.68 -0.86 -19.47
CA LEU A 134 26.51 -0.58 -18.29
C LEU A 134 26.36 -1.64 -17.21
N VAL A 135 27.42 -1.82 -16.42
CA VAL A 135 27.38 -2.66 -15.21
C VAL A 135 26.59 -1.93 -14.13
N GLY A 136 25.36 -2.38 -13.88
CA GLY A 136 24.50 -1.86 -12.82
C GLY A 136 24.92 -2.30 -11.41
N PRO A 137 24.15 -1.85 -10.38
CA PRO A 137 24.45 -2.09 -8.97
C PRO A 137 24.60 -3.57 -8.60
N MET A 138 25.51 -3.83 -7.66
CA MET A 138 25.74 -5.19 -7.19
C MET A 138 24.53 -5.80 -6.47
N LYS A 139 24.34 -7.12 -6.66
CA LYS A 139 23.28 -7.90 -6.02
C LYS A 139 23.52 -8.02 -4.51
N LEU A 140 22.55 -7.60 -3.71
CA LEU A 140 22.62 -7.63 -2.25
C LEU A 140 22.00 -8.94 -1.72
N TYR A 141 22.77 -10.02 -1.84
CA TYR A 141 22.34 -11.37 -1.48
C TYR A 141 21.94 -11.50 0.00
N ASN A 142 20.81 -12.18 0.26
CA ASN A 142 20.55 -12.73 1.60
C ASN A 142 21.53 -13.89 1.91
N ARG A 143 21.52 -14.40 3.15
CA ARG A 143 22.48 -15.44 3.59
C ARG A 143 22.48 -16.68 2.68
N ASP A 144 21.30 -17.17 2.29
CA ASP A 144 21.17 -18.43 1.57
C ASP A 144 21.49 -18.23 0.08
N ASN A 145 21.08 -17.09 -0.50
CA ASN A 145 21.48 -16.69 -1.84
C ASN A 145 22.99 -16.42 -1.94
N SER A 146 23.63 -15.90 -0.88
CA SER A 146 25.08 -15.71 -0.83
C SER A 146 25.83 -17.04 -0.82
N ALA A 147 25.33 -18.03 -0.06
CA ALA A 147 25.84 -19.39 -0.09
C ALA A 147 25.63 -20.05 -1.47
N ALA A 148 24.45 -19.87 -2.10
CA ALA A 148 24.16 -20.38 -3.43
C ALA A 148 25.01 -19.72 -4.53
N ALA A 149 25.19 -18.40 -4.51
CA ALA A 149 26.06 -17.67 -5.43
C ALA A 149 27.53 -18.11 -5.31
N THR A 150 28.01 -18.35 -4.09
CA THR A 150 29.41 -18.74 -3.85
C THR A 150 29.66 -20.23 -4.14
N LEU A 151 28.84 -21.12 -3.58
CA LEU A 151 29.10 -22.57 -3.50
C LEU A 151 28.15 -23.43 -4.35
N GLY A 152 27.07 -22.85 -4.89
CA GLY A 152 26.10 -23.55 -5.71
C GLY A 152 26.60 -23.86 -7.12
N GLY A 153 25.93 -24.80 -7.79
CA GLY A 153 26.06 -25.01 -9.23
C GLY A 153 25.44 -23.87 -10.03
N GLU A 154 25.68 -23.86 -11.35
CA GLU A 154 25.29 -22.79 -12.28
C GLU A 154 23.84 -22.30 -12.10
N ALA A 155 22.85 -23.19 -12.22
CA ALA A 155 21.43 -22.83 -12.02
C ALA A 155 21.09 -22.31 -10.62
N ALA A 156 21.86 -22.67 -9.58
CA ALA A 156 21.67 -22.14 -8.23
C ALA A 156 22.28 -20.73 -8.08
N ARG A 157 23.39 -20.45 -8.78
CA ARG A 157 24.00 -19.11 -8.84
C ARG A 157 23.15 -18.14 -9.66
N GLU A 158 22.66 -18.59 -10.81
CA GLU A 158 21.76 -17.84 -11.69
C GLU A 158 20.49 -17.46 -10.93
N ARG A 159 19.75 -18.43 -10.39
CA ARG A 159 18.57 -18.19 -9.56
C ARG A 159 18.85 -17.25 -8.38
N ALA A 160 19.98 -17.42 -7.68
CA ALA A 160 20.34 -16.53 -6.58
C ALA A 160 20.56 -15.08 -7.05
N SER A 161 21.09 -14.87 -8.25
CA SER A 161 21.24 -13.57 -8.89
C SER A 161 19.90 -12.98 -9.33
N GLU A 162 19.04 -13.77 -9.95
CA GLU A 162 17.70 -13.36 -10.40
C GLU A 162 16.84 -12.87 -9.22
N VAL A 163 16.69 -13.68 -8.17
CA VAL A 163 15.77 -13.37 -7.05
C VAL A 163 16.33 -12.34 -6.06
N SER A 164 17.59 -11.89 -6.23
CA SER A 164 18.19 -10.89 -5.35
C SER A 164 18.04 -9.47 -5.91
N GLN A 165 17.63 -8.56 -5.05
CA GLN A 165 17.55 -7.13 -5.36
C GLN A 165 18.93 -6.45 -5.20
N ALA A 166 19.06 -5.24 -5.75
CA ALA A 166 20.30 -4.48 -5.82
C ALA A 166 20.03 -2.98 -5.56
N GLY A 167 21.08 -2.16 -5.54
CA GLY A 167 20.95 -0.72 -5.66
C GLY A 167 20.55 0.05 -4.40
N GLY A 168 20.44 1.36 -4.54
CA GLY A 168 20.27 2.31 -3.43
C GLY A 168 18.98 2.12 -2.63
N VAL A 169 17.88 1.74 -3.29
CA VAL A 169 16.61 1.46 -2.60
C VAL A 169 16.69 0.18 -1.76
N LYS A 170 17.22 -0.94 -2.28
CA LYS A 170 17.37 -2.16 -1.45
C LYS A 170 18.36 -1.93 -0.31
N LEU A 171 19.44 -1.20 -0.56
CA LEU A 171 20.43 -0.82 0.45
C LEU A 171 19.80 -0.01 1.60
N THR A 172 18.98 1.00 1.29
CA THR A 172 18.25 1.80 2.29
C THR A 172 17.15 1.01 3.01
N SER A 173 16.51 0.03 2.36
CA SER A 173 15.60 -0.93 3.00
C SER A 173 16.31 -1.82 4.02
N LEU A 174 17.46 -2.40 3.65
CA LEU A 174 18.28 -3.24 4.54
C LEU A 174 18.76 -2.44 5.76
N ALA A 175 19.25 -1.21 5.55
CA ALA A 175 19.66 -0.33 6.63
C ALA A 175 18.51 0.01 7.58
N GLY A 176 17.31 0.28 7.08
CA GLY A 176 16.12 0.46 7.91
C GLY A 176 15.68 -0.80 8.65
N ALA A 177 15.93 -1.99 8.09
CA ALA A 177 15.69 -3.25 8.79
C ALA A 177 16.70 -3.50 9.92
N VAL A 178 17.93 -2.97 9.85
CA VAL A 178 18.92 -3.05 10.93
C VAL A 178 18.72 -1.96 11.96
N PHE A 179 18.70 -0.69 11.55
CA PHE A 179 18.70 0.45 12.46
C PHE A 179 17.28 0.78 12.93
N ALA A 180 16.39 1.16 12.01
CA ALA A 180 15.04 1.65 12.30
C ALA A 180 13.94 0.59 12.06
N ASN A 181 14.12 -0.63 12.60
CA ASN A 181 13.19 -1.75 12.35
C ASN A 181 11.78 -1.48 12.91
N LYS A 182 10.74 -1.83 12.13
CA LYS A 182 9.33 -1.75 12.55
C LYS A 182 9.02 -2.54 13.84
N ASP A 183 9.72 -3.65 14.08
CA ASP A 183 9.80 -4.30 15.37
C ASP A 183 10.93 -3.67 16.20
N LYS A 184 10.53 -2.82 17.16
CA LYS A 184 11.45 -2.13 18.08
C LYS A 184 12.34 -3.06 18.92
N LYS A 185 12.09 -4.37 18.95
CA LYS A 185 12.98 -5.35 19.62
C LYS A 185 14.14 -5.82 18.75
N LYS A 186 14.12 -5.53 17.44
CA LYS A 186 15.12 -5.96 16.45
C LYS A 186 15.98 -4.81 15.94
N GLY A 187 15.47 -3.57 15.99
CA GLY A 187 16.19 -2.39 15.53
C GLY A 187 17.32 -1.97 16.46
N GLN A 188 18.40 -1.44 15.88
CA GLN A 188 19.59 -0.93 16.58
C GLN A 188 19.62 0.61 16.70
N GLN A 189 18.49 1.28 16.50
CA GLN A 189 18.36 2.75 16.45
C GLN A 189 19.07 3.48 17.61
N ASP A 190 18.84 3.03 18.84
CA ASP A 190 19.40 3.67 20.04
C ASP A 190 20.93 3.48 20.10
N THR A 191 21.42 2.30 19.70
CA THR A 191 22.87 2.00 19.59
C THR A 191 23.53 2.88 18.53
N LEU A 192 22.89 3.03 17.36
CA LEU A 192 23.38 3.91 16.29
C LEU A 192 23.42 5.37 16.73
N GLN A 193 22.41 5.87 17.45
CA GLN A 193 22.39 7.23 17.99
C GLN A 193 23.54 7.50 18.97
N VAL A 194 23.78 6.59 19.91
CA VAL A 194 24.89 6.68 20.86
C VAL A 194 26.24 6.64 20.13
N HIS A 195 26.37 5.78 19.11
CA HIS A 195 27.58 5.69 18.33
C HIS A 195 27.84 6.95 17.48
N LEU A 196 26.83 7.48 16.78
CA LEU A 196 26.93 8.74 16.04
C LEU A 196 27.25 9.93 16.96
N GLN A 197 26.65 9.98 18.16
CA GLN A 197 27.00 11.02 19.13
C GLN A 197 28.49 10.93 19.53
N SER A 198 29.02 9.72 19.71
CA SER A 198 30.43 9.50 20.05
C SER A 198 31.40 9.80 18.91
N THR A 199 31.02 9.53 17.67
CA THR A 199 31.94 9.57 16.51
C THR A 199 31.83 10.87 15.69
N VAL A 200 30.63 11.45 15.56
CA VAL A 200 30.37 12.69 14.81
C VAL A 200 29.77 13.83 15.65
N GLY A 201 29.52 13.61 16.95
CA GLY A 201 29.19 14.67 17.91
C GLY A 201 27.70 15.00 18.08
N TYR A 202 26.80 14.35 17.33
CA TYR A 202 25.35 14.52 17.44
C TYR A 202 24.60 13.22 17.15
N MET A 203 23.39 13.09 17.70
CA MET A 203 22.52 11.93 17.47
C MET A 203 21.71 12.11 16.19
N VAL A 204 21.52 11.03 15.43
CA VAL A 204 20.56 11.00 14.30
C VAL A 204 19.65 9.78 14.43
N CYS A 205 18.34 9.99 14.25
CA CYS A 205 17.39 8.90 14.06
C CYS A 205 17.49 8.40 12.61
N PHE A 206 17.93 7.15 12.39
CA PHE A 206 17.86 6.56 11.06
C PHE A 206 16.39 6.53 10.56
N PRO A 207 16.12 6.84 9.28
CA PRO A 207 14.77 6.88 8.75
C PRO A 207 14.08 5.51 8.69
N GLY A 208 12.77 5.50 8.94
CA GLY A 208 11.96 4.28 9.03
C GLY A 208 11.55 3.71 7.67
N THR A 209 12.50 3.38 6.78
CA THR A 209 12.23 2.70 5.49
C THR A 209 11.52 1.35 5.70
N SER A 210 11.88 0.60 6.75
CA SER A 210 11.19 -0.64 7.15
C SER A 210 9.71 -0.45 7.56
N SER A 211 9.25 0.79 7.68
CA SER A 211 7.87 1.17 8.02
C SER A 211 7.23 2.04 6.93
N THR A 212 7.72 1.93 5.69
CA THR A 212 7.17 2.55 4.46
C THR A 212 6.81 4.04 4.61
N ARG A 213 7.60 4.79 5.38
CA ARG A 213 7.36 6.23 5.57
C ARG A 213 7.69 7.02 4.30
N TYR A 214 6.83 7.96 3.93
CA TYR A 214 7.06 8.90 2.83
C TYR A 214 8.43 9.61 2.95
N GLY A 215 9.12 9.83 1.82
CA GLY A 215 10.48 10.39 1.76
C GLY A 215 11.60 9.58 2.46
N SER A 216 11.31 8.40 3.04
CA SER A 216 12.26 7.72 3.93
C SER A 216 13.49 7.16 3.21
N HIS A 217 13.38 6.74 1.95
CA HIS A 217 14.53 6.25 1.17
C HIS A 217 15.53 7.36 0.84
N GLY A 218 15.06 8.53 0.43
CA GLY A 218 15.92 9.71 0.24
C GLY A 218 16.62 10.13 1.53
N ASN A 219 15.87 10.20 2.64
CA ASN A 219 16.45 10.46 3.96
C ASN A 219 17.46 9.38 4.39
N ALA A 220 17.20 8.11 4.08
CA ALA A 220 18.08 7.00 4.44
C ALA A 220 19.37 7.03 3.61
N ALA A 221 19.29 7.42 2.33
CA ALA A 221 20.47 7.63 1.50
C ALA A 221 21.35 8.77 2.05
N ILE A 222 20.73 9.88 2.50
CA ILE A 222 21.41 10.99 3.18
C ILE A 222 22.22 10.51 4.40
N GLU A 223 21.71 9.58 5.20
CA GLU A 223 22.47 9.05 6.35
C GLU A 223 23.46 7.93 5.98
N LEU A 224 23.17 7.12 4.95
CA LEU A 224 24.02 5.98 4.57
C LEU A 224 25.32 6.38 3.91
N ILE A 225 25.34 7.45 3.10
CA ILE A 225 26.60 8.00 2.56
C ILE A 225 27.55 8.46 3.70
N ARG A 226 27.07 8.52 4.96
CA ARG A 226 27.84 9.05 6.08
C ARG A 226 28.62 7.99 6.86
N ASN A 227 28.08 6.81 7.27
CA ASN A 227 28.87 5.78 8.02
C ASN A 227 28.25 4.34 8.23
N PHE A 228 29.12 3.32 8.54
CA PHE A 228 29.00 2.10 9.41
C PHE A 228 28.75 0.64 8.91
N THR A 229 29.17 -0.34 9.75
CA THR A 229 29.49 -1.79 9.49
C THR A 229 29.27 -2.71 10.74
N ASN A 230 28.73 -3.95 10.71
CA ASN A 230 29.26 -5.20 10.09
C ASN A 230 28.26 -6.25 9.45
N ILE A 231 26.96 -6.33 9.77
CA ILE A 231 25.93 -7.13 9.03
C ILE A 231 25.63 -6.51 7.66
N GLU A 232 25.45 -5.19 7.68
CA GLU A 232 26.32 -4.16 7.12
C GLU A 232 27.65 -4.57 6.40
N GLN A 233 27.95 -5.84 6.12
CA GLN A 233 28.85 -6.28 5.04
C GLN A 233 28.15 -6.04 3.69
N ASN A 234 26.85 -6.32 3.58
CA ASN A 234 26.08 -5.93 2.39
C ASN A 234 25.97 -4.39 2.29
N ILE A 235 25.89 -3.68 3.42
CA ILE A 235 25.89 -2.21 3.42
C ILE A 235 27.28 -1.69 3.07
N TYR A 236 28.35 -2.25 3.66
CA TYR A 236 29.74 -1.93 3.30
C TYR A 236 30.01 -2.16 1.82
N LEU A 237 29.66 -3.33 1.28
CA LEU A 237 29.84 -3.66 -0.13
C LEU A 237 29.07 -2.68 -1.03
N GLY A 238 27.79 -2.40 -0.73
CA GLY A 238 27.01 -1.38 -1.45
C GLY A 238 27.58 0.05 -1.32
N LEU A 239 28.19 0.40 -0.18
CA LEU A 239 28.89 1.67 0.04
C LEU A 239 30.31 1.71 -0.57
N HIS A 240 30.77 0.63 -1.19
CA HIS A 240 32.01 0.55 -1.99
C HIS A 240 31.73 0.17 -3.46
N ASP A 241 30.46 0.06 -3.85
CA ASP A 241 30.01 -0.27 -5.21
C ASP A 241 29.61 1.01 -5.95
N ASN A 242 30.43 1.46 -6.91
CA ASN A 242 30.23 2.75 -7.58
C ASN A 242 28.82 2.94 -8.19
N PRO A 243 28.17 1.95 -8.83
CA PRO A 243 26.79 2.09 -9.28
C PRO A 243 25.80 2.23 -8.11
N THR A 244 25.93 1.45 -7.03
CA THR A 244 25.09 1.64 -5.82
C THR A 244 25.27 3.03 -5.19
N ILE A 245 26.51 3.52 -5.08
CA ILE A 245 26.80 4.89 -4.59
C ILE A 245 26.21 5.93 -5.53
N THR A 246 26.25 5.69 -6.84
CA THR A 246 25.61 6.54 -7.86
C THR A 246 24.12 6.67 -7.59
N GLU A 247 23.41 5.57 -7.38
CA GLU A 247 21.97 5.59 -7.07
C GLU A 247 21.66 6.29 -5.73
N LEU A 248 22.50 6.09 -4.70
CA LEU A 248 22.35 6.84 -3.44
C LEU A 248 22.52 8.35 -3.66
N CYS A 249 23.49 8.77 -4.48
CA CYS A 249 23.69 10.18 -4.82
C CYS A 249 22.47 10.77 -5.56
N VAL A 250 21.90 10.02 -6.51
CA VAL A 250 20.67 10.43 -7.22
C VAL A 250 19.48 10.56 -6.26
N LEU A 251 19.29 9.60 -5.34
CA LEU A 251 18.25 9.67 -4.31
C LEU A 251 18.41 10.89 -3.39
N ILE A 252 19.64 11.27 -3.04
CA ILE A 252 19.94 12.48 -2.25
C ILE A 252 19.62 13.74 -3.05
N LEU A 253 20.06 13.83 -4.30
CA LEU A 253 19.82 14.99 -5.16
C LEU A 253 18.32 15.19 -5.38
N TYR A 254 17.55 14.14 -5.68
CA TYR A 254 16.10 14.21 -5.79
C TYR A 254 15.42 14.59 -4.45
N ALA A 255 15.91 14.03 -3.33
CA ALA A 255 15.34 14.34 -2.02
C ALA A 255 15.47 15.83 -1.66
N LEU A 256 16.64 16.42 -1.92
CA LEU A 256 16.95 17.81 -1.60
C LEU A 256 16.31 18.81 -2.57
N SER A 257 16.14 18.45 -3.84
CA SER A 257 15.59 19.32 -4.89
C SER A 257 14.07 19.25 -5.01
N VAL A 258 13.46 18.07 -4.80
CA VAL A 258 12.02 17.82 -4.98
C VAL A 258 11.35 17.39 -3.68
N THR A 259 11.74 16.28 -3.07
CA THR A 259 11.00 15.69 -1.93
C THR A 259 10.86 16.65 -0.75
N HIS A 260 11.95 17.18 -0.19
CA HIS A 260 11.89 18.09 0.96
C HIS A 260 11.17 19.40 0.61
N PRO A 261 11.49 20.09 -0.51
CA PRO A 261 10.75 21.28 -0.96
C PRO A 261 9.24 21.06 -1.17
N TYR A 262 8.83 19.89 -1.65
CA TYR A 262 7.43 19.53 -1.82
C TYR A 262 6.77 19.21 -0.47
N MET A 263 7.43 18.43 0.39
CA MET A 263 6.97 18.16 1.75
C MET A 263 6.83 19.44 2.59
N ARG A 264 7.71 20.44 2.42
CA ARG A 264 7.59 21.75 3.06
C ARG A 264 6.31 22.49 2.65
N GLN A 265 5.83 22.33 1.42
CA GLN A 265 4.59 22.94 0.94
C GLN A 265 3.35 22.13 1.36
N VAL A 266 3.40 20.79 1.29
CA VAL A 266 2.27 19.89 1.61
C VAL A 266 2.03 19.76 3.12
N ARG A 267 3.10 19.75 3.93
CA ARG A 267 3.09 19.51 5.39
C ARG A 267 3.68 20.67 6.19
N GLY A 268 3.82 21.84 5.57
CA GLY A 268 4.32 23.05 6.24
C GLY A 268 3.37 23.62 7.30
N PRO A 269 3.73 24.76 7.92
CA PRO A 269 2.92 25.41 8.96
C PRO A 269 1.46 25.69 8.55
N ASN A 270 1.21 25.89 7.26
CA ASN A 270 -0.11 26.22 6.71
C ASN A 270 -0.87 24.98 6.20
N ALA A 271 -0.37 23.76 6.39
CA ALA A 271 -0.96 22.55 5.83
C ALA A 271 -2.40 22.28 6.29
N THR A 272 -2.79 22.78 7.47
CA THR A 272 -4.16 22.69 8.00
C THR A 272 -5.14 23.69 7.37
N GLU A 273 -4.63 24.68 6.65
CA GLU A 273 -5.39 25.73 5.94
C GLU A 273 -5.29 25.57 4.41
N THR A 274 -4.37 24.72 3.95
CA THR A 274 -4.16 24.41 2.53
C THR A 274 -5.18 23.38 2.07
N ASN A 275 -6.01 23.73 1.09
CA ASN A 275 -6.91 22.80 0.44
C ASN A 275 -6.16 21.99 -0.62
N LEU A 276 -6.37 20.66 -0.67
CA LEU A 276 -5.84 19.79 -1.72
C LEU A 276 -6.22 20.29 -3.11
N LEU A 277 -7.44 20.79 -3.28
CA LEU A 277 -7.97 21.23 -4.58
C LEU A 277 -7.27 22.51 -5.12
N ASP A 278 -6.52 23.22 -4.28
CA ASP A 278 -5.73 24.39 -4.65
C ASP A 278 -4.23 24.04 -4.86
N MET A 279 -3.85 22.75 -4.82
CA MET A 279 -2.45 22.28 -4.98
C MET A 279 -1.95 22.22 -6.43
N GLY A 280 -2.81 22.40 -7.44
CA GLY A 280 -2.45 22.32 -8.87
C GLY A 280 -1.19 23.12 -9.24
N PRO A 281 -1.08 24.41 -8.87
CA PRO A 281 0.12 25.21 -9.14
C PRO A 281 1.41 24.68 -8.48
N VAL A 282 1.30 23.94 -7.37
CA VAL A 282 2.46 23.27 -6.74
C VAL A 282 2.86 22.05 -7.57
N HIS A 283 1.89 21.26 -8.05
CA HIS A 283 2.15 20.13 -8.94
C HIS A 283 2.74 20.55 -10.28
N ASP A 284 2.22 21.62 -10.89
CA ASP A 284 2.81 22.25 -12.09
C ASP A 284 4.27 22.67 -11.85
N LYS A 285 4.55 23.23 -10.66
CA LYS A 285 5.92 23.62 -10.27
C LYS A 285 6.86 22.42 -10.13
N VAL A 286 6.40 21.30 -9.57
CA VAL A 286 7.18 20.06 -9.51
C VAL A 286 7.50 19.57 -10.92
N ILE A 287 6.49 19.47 -11.78
CA ILE A 287 6.61 19.00 -13.17
C ILE A 287 7.58 19.89 -13.97
N ALA A 288 7.45 21.21 -13.84
CA ALA A 288 8.34 22.17 -14.48
C ALA A 288 9.78 22.08 -13.94
N HIS A 289 9.96 21.89 -12.63
CA HIS A 289 11.29 21.73 -12.04
C HIS A 289 11.96 20.43 -12.51
N CYS A 290 11.25 19.29 -12.54
CA CYS A 290 11.81 18.04 -13.07
C CYS A 290 12.28 18.19 -14.52
N ARG A 291 11.49 18.82 -15.40
CA ARG A 291 11.91 19.16 -16.77
C ARG A 291 13.17 20.03 -16.79
N THR A 292 13.20 21.07 -15.95
CA THR A 292 14.34 22.00 -15.85
C THR A 292 15.63 21.28 -15.44
N ILE A 293 15.56 20.29 -14.55
CA ILE A 293 16.72 19.46 -14.16
C ILE A 293 17.12 18.45 -15.24
N ILE A 294 16.17 17.89 -16.00
CA ILE A 294 16.46 17.02 -17.15
C ILE A 294 17.18 17.81 -18.26
N ASP A 295 16.66 19.00 -18.59
CA ASP A 295 17.21 19.89 -19.63
C ASP A 295 18.56 20.51 -19.22
N ASN A 296 18.75 20.78 -17.92
CA ASN A 296 19.97 21.37 -17.37
C ASN A 296 20.40 20.69 -16.04
N PRO A 297 21.00 19.49 -16.11
CA PRO A 297 21.40 18.73 -14.91
C PRO A 297 22.55 19.39 -14.13
N ASP A 298 23.26 20.37 -14.73
CA ASP A 298 24.28 21.15 -14.04
C ASP A 298 23.71 22.06 -12.94
N LEU A 299 22.39 22.28 -12.90
CA LEU A 299 21.69 22.90 -11.76
C LEU A 299 21.81 22.12 -10.45
N LEU A 300 22.18 20.83 -10.51
CA LEU A 300 22.45 19.96 -9.37
C LEU A 300 23.87 19.35 -9.37
N LEU A 301 24.59 19.37 -10.50
CA LEU A 301 25.90 18.71 -10.64
C LEU A 301 27.10 19.65 -10.79
N SER A 302 26.87 20.94 -11.11
CA SER A 302 27.95 21.94 -11.20
C SER A 302 28.54 22.28 -9.81
N SER A 303 29.84 22.60 -9.74
CA SER A 303 30.44 23.19 -8.52
C SER A 303 29.78 24.51 -8.12
N GLU A 304 29.19 25.21 -9.10
CA GLU A 304 28.49 26.48 -8.93
C GLU A 304 26.95 26.30 -8.80
N ALA A 305 26.48 25.09 -8.52
CA ALA A 305 25.05 24.82 -8.34
C ALA A 305 24.48 25.63 -7.16
N LEU A 306 23.41 26.38 -7.40
CA LEU A 306 22.76 27.23 -6.39
C LEU A 306 21.42 26.64 -5.96
N TYR A 307 21.15 26.63 -4.65
CA TYR A 307 19.86 26.21 -4.10
C TYR A 307 18.67 27.00 -4.66
N ALA A 308 18.90 28.26 -5.06
CA ALA A 308 17.87 29.14 -5.64
C ALA A 308 17.30 28.61 -6.98
N THR A 309 18.07 27.79 -7.70
CA THR A 309 17.68 27.18 -8.98
C THR A 309 17.61 25.65 -8.91
N GLY A 310 18.39 25.01 -8.04
CA GLY A 310 18.42 23.56 -7.80
C GLY A 310 17.48 23.06 -6.69
N SER A 311 16.76 23.94 -6.00
CA SER A 311 15.61 23.55 -5.16
C SER A 311 14.32 23.98 -5.82
N MET A 312 13.33 23.10 -5.92
CA MET A 312 12.01 23.42 -6.48
C MET A 312 11.34 24.62 -5.79
N ASP A 313 11.54 24.78 -4.47
CA ASP A 313 11.00 25.92 -3.72
C ASP A 313 11.94 27.14 -3.65
N GLY A 314 13.16 27.04 -4.20
CA GLY A 314 14.19 28.08 -4.16
C GLY A 314 14.79 28.33 -2.76
N ASN A 315 14.39 27.56 -1.74
CA ASN A 315 14.95 27.65 -0.39
C ASN A 315 16.24 26.81 -0.28
N ILE A 316 17.02 27.09 0.76
CA ILE A 316 18.24 26.34 1.09
C ILE A 316 17.91 24.84 1.25
N TRP A 317 18.77 23.99 0.68
CA TRP A 317 18.69 22.53 0.84
C TRP A 317 18.75 22.14 2.32
N GLU A 318 17.85 21.27 2.76
CA GLU A 318 17.71 20.90 4.19
C GLU A 318 18.99 20.30 4.77
N ARG A 319 19.80 19.63 3.92
CA ARG A 319 21.06 18.98 4.28
C ARG A 319 22.18 19.36 3.33
N LEU A 320 22.70 20.59 3.51
CA LEU A 320 23.88 21.11 2.81
C LEU A 320 25.09 20.14 2.90
N ASP A 321 25.27 19.48 4.04
CA ASP A 321 26.31 18.48 4.27
C ASP A 321 26.18 17.27 3.32
N ALA A 322 24.96 16.83 3.05
CA ALA A 322 24.69 15.73 2.12
C ALA A 322 24.87 16.18 0.66
N PHE A 323 24.45 17.40 0.33
CA PHE A 323 24.65 17.99 -0.99
C PHE A 323 26.14 18.05 -1.36
N TYR A 324 26.96 18.68 -0.51
CA TYR A 324 28.41 18.74 -0.72
C TYR A 324 29.08 17.37 -0.64
N GLY A 325 28.53 16.42 0.12
CA GLY A 325 28.95 15.01 0.11
C GLY A 325 28.80 14.37 -1.27
N VAL A 326 27.68 14.59 -1.96
CA VAL A 326 27.48 14.14 -3.35
C VAL A 326 28.50 14.79 -4.29
N HIS A 327 28.72 16.10 -4.19
CA HIS A 327 29.73 16.78 -5.03
C HIS A 327 31.16 16.29 -4.79
N ALA A 328 31.52 15.91 -3.56
CA ALA A 328 32.83 15.32 -3.26
C ALA A 328 33.00 13.93 -3.89
N LEU A 329 31.92 13.16 -4.04
CA LEU A 329 31.92 11.84 -4.69
C LEU A 329 31.80 11.91 -6.21
N ALA A 330 31.10 12.91 -6.76
CA ALA A 330 30.77 13.04 -8.17
C ALA A 330 31.95 12.82 -9.15
N PRO A 331 33.19 13.31 -8.91
CA PRO A 331 34.33 13.04 -9.79
C PRO A 331 34.69 11.55 -9.94
N GLY A 332 34.33 10.71 -8.96
CA GLY A 332 34.53 9.26 -8.98
C GLY A 332 33.36 8.45 -9.54
N LEU A 333 32.24 9.11 -9.90
CA LEU A 333 30.99 8.48 -10.31
C LEU A 333 30.66 8.83 -11.78
N PRO A 334 31.29 8.18 -12.77
CA PRO A 334 31.20 8.56 -14.19
C PRO A 334 29.79 8.51 -14.76
N HIS A 335 28.88 7.75 -14.12
CA HIS A 335 27.52 7.52 -14.56
C HIS A 335 26.47 8.40 -13.86
N LEU A 336 26.88 9.25 -12.90
CA LEU A 336 25.97 10.04 -12.07
C LEU A 336 25.03 10.94 -12.88
N ARG A 337 25.52 11.59 -13.95
CA ARG A 337 24.68 12.43 -14.80
C ARG A 337 23.57 11.63 -15.49
N GLY A 338 23.90 10.49 -16.08
CA GLY A 338 22.94 9.67 -16.82
C GLY A 338 21.90 9.04 -15.90
N ALA A 339 22.34 8.44 -14.79
CA ALA A 339 21.45 7.87 -13.76
C ALA A 339 20.52 8.94 -13.16
N MET A 340 21.01 10.17 -12.92
CA MET A 340 20.19 11.28 -12.44
C MET A 340 19.12 11.69 -13.46
N ILE A 341 19.48 11.87 -14.73
CA ILE A 341 18.51 12.22 -15.78
C ILE A 341 17.42 11.15 -15.87
N ALA A 342 17.80 9.86 -15.96
CA ALA A 342 16.84 8.75 -16.03
C ALA A 342 15.90 8.71 -14.82
N PHE A 343 16.40 8.99 -13.62
CA PHE A 343 15.55 9.09 -12.43
C PHE A 343 14.56 10.25 -12.53
N PHE A 344 15.00 11.44 -12.93
CA PHE A 344 14.12 12.60 -13.06
C PHE A 344 13.08 12.42 -14.17
N GLU A 345 13.41 11.76 -15.28
CA GLU A 345 12.44 11.39 -16.31
C GLU A 345 11.37 10.44 -15.76
N GLY A 346 11.76 9.39 -15.01
CA GLY A 346 10.81 8.42 -14.44
C GLY A 346 9.94 9.02 -13.34
N ALA A 347 10.50 9.96 -12.58
CA ALA A 347 9.76 10.79 -11.63
C ALA A 347 8.78 11.72 -12.37
N LEU A 348 9.19 12.38 -13.45
CA LEU A 348 8.36 13.27 -14.27
C LEU A 348 7.15 12.54 -14.89
N ASP A 349 7.37 11.39 -15.53
CA ASP A 349 6.30 10.53 -16.07
C ASP A 349 5.30 10.15 -14.98
N THR A 350 5.81 9.88 -13.78
CA THR A 350 4.99 9.51 -12.63
C THR A 350 4.24 10.70 -12.05
N TRP A 351 4.83 11.89 -11.96
CA TRP A 351 4.10 13.11 -11.59
C TRP A 351 2.96 13.37 -12.56
N LEU A 352 3.20 13.34 -13.87
CA LEU A 352 2.17 13.54 -14.89
C LEU A 352 1.00 12.54 -14.75
N ARG A 353 1.29 11.27 -14.45
CA ARG A 353 0.26 10.24 -14.20
C ARG A 353 -0.50 10.48 -12.90
N PHE A 354 0.19 10.79 -11.81
CA PHE A 354 -0.38 10.93 -10.47
C PHE A 354 -0.93 12.32 -10.16
N THR A 355 -0.87 13.30 -11.08
CA THR A 355 -1.56 14.60 -10.99
C THR A 355 -2.62 14.77 -12.08
N SER A 356 -3.07 13.67 -12.69
CA SER A 356 -4.08 13.68 -13.76
C SER A 356 -5.41 14.28 -13.33
N GLU A 357 -5.73 14.32 -12.03
CA GLU A 357 -6.95 14.97 -11.53
C GLU A 357 -6.92 16.51 -11.59
N TYR A 358 -5.76 17.12 -11.85
CA TYR A 358 -5.57 18.58 -12.01
C TYR A 358 -5.52 19.05 -13.47
N GLN A 359 -5.77 18.17 -14.45
CA GLN A 359 -5.76 18.56 -15.87
C GLN A 359 -6.79 19.68 -16.14
N PRO A 360 -6.57 20.56 -17.15
CA PRO A 360 -7.40 21.74 -17.39
C PRO A 360 -8.88 21.46 -17.68
N ASP A 361 -9.20 20.27 -18.18
CA ASP A 361 -10.55 19.76 -18.43
C ASP A 361 -11.17 19.01 -17.23
N GLY A 362 -10.41 18.84 -16.14
CA GLY A 362 -10.80 18.10 -14.94
C GLY A 362 -11.81 18.83 -14.04
N LEU A 363 -12.42 18.06 -13.13
CA LEU A 363 -13.34 18.57 -12.12
C LEU A 363 -12.67 19.56 -11.14
N ILE A 364 -11.37 19.41 -10.85
CA ILE A 364 -10.65 20.34 -9.98
C ILE A 364 -10.42 21.68 -10.67
N ALA A 365 -9.96 21.66 -11.93
CA ALA A 365 -9.70 22.88 -12.72
C ALA A 365 -10.98 23.66 -13.03
N SER A 366 -12.09 22.95 -13.32
CA SER A 366 -13.38 23.58 -13.57
C SER A 366 -14.13 24.01 -12.30
N ALA A 367 -13.70 23.63 -11.09
CA ALA A 367 -14.33 24.02 -9.84
C ALA A 367 -14.03 25.48 -9.48
N SER A 368 -15.08 26.26 -9.18
CA SER A 368 -14.96 27.61 -8.64
C SER A 368 -14.31 27.63 -7.24
N ALA A 369 -13.82 28.78 -6.80
CA ALA A 369 -13.25 28.93 -5.46
C ALA A 369 -14.25 28.56 -4.34
N ALA A 370 -15.54 28.85 -4.53
CA ALA A 370 -16.60 28.46 -3.59
C ALA A 370 -16.84 26.94 -3.56
N GLU A 371 -16.80 26.27 -4.71
CA GLU A 371 -16.89 24.82 -4.80
C GLU A 371 -15.68 24.12 -4.18
N ARG A 372 -14.47 24.63 -4.41
CA ARG A 372 -13.25 24.08 -3.79
C ARG A 372 -13.26 24.26 -2.27
N LEU A 373 -13.72 25.41 -1.77
CA LEU A 373 -13.91 25.65 -0.33
C LEU A 373 -14.99 24.74 0.28
N ARG A 374 -16.08 24.46 -0.45
CA ARG A 374 -17.12 23.52 -0.02
C ARG A 374 -16.61 22.08 0.02
N ALA A 375 -15.84 21.68 -0.99
CA ALA A 375 -15.21 20.38 -1.10
C ALA A 375 -13.84 20.32 -0.39
N TYR A 376 -13.64 21.14 0.66
CA TYR A 376 -12.36 21.22 1.37
C TYR A 376 -11.87 19.85 1.84
N MET A 377 -10.63 19.53 1.48
CA MET A 377 -9.95 18.36 1.98
C MET A 377 -8.46 18.67 2.16
N LEU A 378 -7.86 18.17 3.23
CA LEU A 378 -6.44 18.41 3.52
C LEU A 378 -5.55 17.81 2.41
N PRO A 379 -4.31 18.30 2.21
CA PRO A 379 -3.43 17.80 1.15
C PRO A 379 -3.00 16.34 1.37
N THR A 380 -3.06 15.88 2.62
CA THR A 380 -2.69 14.52 3.05
C THR A 380 -3.90 13.77 3.59
N ASN A 381 -3.99 12.46 3.31
CA ASN A 381 -5.01 11.59 3.92
C ASN A 381 -4.63 11.09 5.33
N ASP A 382 -3.59 11.63 5.96
CA ASP A 382 -3.14 11.30 7.32
C ASP A 382 -4.29 11.32 8.37
N ASP A 383 -5.25 12.25 8.26
CA ASP A 383 -6.43 12.31 9.17
C ASP A 383 -7.49 11.24 8.85
N ASN A 384 -7.47 10.68 7.64
CA ASN A 384 -8.27 9.52 7.23
C ASN A 384 -7.62 8.20 7.68
N GLU A 385 -6.34 8.21 8.12
CA GLU A 385 -5.78 7.14 8.95
C GLU A 385 -6.47 7.16 10.33
N GLY A 386 -7.69 6.62 10.38
CA GLY A 386 -8.63 6.78 11.49
C GLY A 386 -8.08 6.32 12.85
N GLY A 387 -8.87 6.41 13.92
CA GLY A 387 -8.38 6.34 15.32
C GLY A 387 -7.42 5.18 15.73
N LEU A 388 -7.28 4.13 14.93
CA LEU A 388 -6.20 3.15 15.02
C LEU A 388 -4.80 3.71 14.66
N GLY A 389 -4.66 4.56 13.65
CA GLY A 389 -3.42 5.25 13.26
C GLY A 389 -2.95 6.20 14.38
N GLY A 390 -3.80 7.12 14.80
CA GLY A 390 -3.54 7.99 15.96
C GLY A 390 -3.23 7.22 17.25
N LYS A 391 -3.86 6.05 17.46
CA LYS A 391 -3.50 5.12 18.54
C LYS A 391 -2.10 4.54 18.37
N ARG A 392 -1.74 4.03 17.18
CA ARG A 392 -0.38 3.49 16.90
C ARG A 392 0.68 4.55 17.21
N VAL A 393 0.52 5.78 16.73
CA VAL A 393 1.43 6.90 17.02
C VAL A 393 1.50 7.19 18.52
N THR A 394 0.35 7.28 19.21
CA THR A 394 0.34 7.58 20.65
C THR A 394 0.97 6.45 21.49
N THR A 395 0.74 5.18 21.12
CA THR A 395 1.38 4.02 21.76
C THR A 395 2.89 3.99 21.49
N GLN A 396 3.37 4.46 20.34
CA GLN A 396 4.81 4.57 20.07
C GLN A 396 5.51 5.63 20.95
N HIS A 397 4.84 6.75 21.22
CA HIS A 397 5.37 7.86 22.05
C HIS A 397 5.21 7.62 23.56
N ALA A 398 4.22 6.82 23.97
CA ALA A 398 3.93 6.52 25.36
C ALA A 398 3.52 5.05 25.51
N PRO A 399 4.47 4.09 25.40
CA PRO A 399 4.18 2.66 25.37
C PRO A 399 3.55 2.11 26.66
N ASN A 400 3.75 2.81 27.78
CA ASN A 400 3.16 2.48 29.08
C ASN A 400 1.72 3.02 29.24
N MET A 401 1.18 3.76 28.26
CA MET A 401 -0.19 4.27 28.32
C MET A 401 -1.19 3.13 28.10
N THR A 402 -2.17 3.01 29.00
CA THR A 402 -3.26 2.05 28.85
C THR A 402 -4.20 2.46 27.70
N LEU A 403 -4.93 1.50 27.13
CA LEU A 403 -5.92 1.78 26.09
C LEU A 403 -7.03 2.69 26.61
N GLU A 404 -7.38 2.54 27.88
CA GLU A 404 -8.34 3.36 28.61
C GLU A 404 -7.86 4.80 28.73
N SER A 405 -6.60 5.03 29.11
CA SER A 405 -6.00 6.37 29.15
C SER A 405 -5.86 6.98 27.76
N HIS A 406 -5.51 6.19 26.75
CA HIS A 406 -5.49 6.64 25.35
C HIS A 406 -6.87 7.15 24.92
N ASN A 407 -7.89 6.31 25.07
CA ASN A 407 -9.26 6.62 24.66
C ASN A 407 -9.83 7.80 25.46
N ALA A 408 -9.56 7.87 26.77
CA ALA A 408 -9.95 9.01 27.59
C ALA A 408 -9.31 10.32 27.09
N ARG A 409 -8.01 10.34 26.76
CA ARG A 409 -7.33 11.52 26.21
C ARG A 409 -7.82 11.90 24.81
N ALA A 410 -8.10 10.91 23.96
CA ALA A 410 -8.64 11.13 22.62
C ALA A 410 -10.05 11.74 22.69
N THR A 411 -10.96 11.15 23.46
CA THR A 411 -12.33 11.66 23.67
C THR A 411 -12.33 13.03 24.36
N TYR A 412 -11.46 13.25 25.36
CA TYR A 412 -11.33 14.54 26.05
C TYR A 412 -10.93 15.68 25.10
N ARG A 413 -10.04 15.40 24.15
CA ARG A 413 -9.66 16.34 23.08
C ARG A 413 -10.80 16.52 22.08
N LYS A 414 -11.30 15.43 21.49
CA LYS A 414 -12.33 15.45 20.43
C LYS A 414 -13.61 16.15 20.86
N ASN A 415 -14.05 15.95 22.10
CA ASN A 415 -15.29 16.53 22.64
C ASN A 415 -15.06 17.90 23.31
N ASN A 416 -13.87 18.50 23.15
CA ASN A 416 -13.43 19.72 23.85
C ASN A 416 -13.82 19.74 25.35
N THR A 417 -13.63 18.62 26.03
CA THR A 417 -14.11 18.44 27.42
C THR A 417 -13.42 19.43 28.37
N SER A 418 -12.24 19.96 28.01
CA SER A 418 -11.57 21.04 28.74
C SER A 418 -12.41 22.32 28.87
N ALA A 419 -13.12 22.72 27.80
CA ALA A 419 -13.96 23.92 27.81
C ALA A 419 -15.21 23.70 28.67
N PHE A 420 -15.86 22.54 28.53
CA PHE A 420 -16.98 22.15 29.39
C PHE A 420 -16.57 22.13 30.88
N ILE A 421 -15.44 21.50 31.21
CA ILE A 421 -14.97 21.44 32.61
C ILE A 421 -14.72 22.84 33.19
N ARG A 422 -14.06 23.74 32.44
CA ARG A 422 -13.81 25.12 32.89
C ARG A 422 -15.09 25.94 33.07
N LYS A 423 -16.12 25.68 32.27
CA LYS A 423 -17.40 26.42 32.32
C LYS A 423 -18.37 25.90 33.38
N THR A 424 -18.35 24.59 33.67
CA THR A 424 -19.47 23.93 34.36
C THR A 424 -19.11 23.27 35.69
N LEU A 425 -17.85 22.89 35.95
CA LEU A 425 -17.49 22.08 37.13
C LEU A 425 -16.87 22.90 38.27
N THR A 426 -17.37 22.67 39.49
CA THR A 426 -16.94 23.34 40.72
C THR A 426 -15.77 22.62 41.38
N LEU A 427 -15.14 23.25 42.37
CA LEU A 427 -14.08 22.65 43.20
C LEU A 427 -14.53 21.36 43.91
N ALA A 428 -15.81 21.24 44.26
CA ALA A 428 -16.37 20.02 44.85
C ALA A 428 -16.37 18.86 43.85
N ASP A 429 -16.78 19.14 42.60
CA ASP A 429 -16.81 18.15 41.52
C ASP A 429 -15.40 17.72 41.12
N TRP A 430 -14.45 18.65 41.06
CA TRP A 430 -13.03 18.34 40.88
C TRP A 430 -12.51 17.38 41.98
N LYS A 431 -12.91 17.57 43.24
CA LYS A 431 -12.54 16.68 44.35
C LYS A 431 -13.20 15.31 44.21
N TYR A 432 -14.45 15.24 43.76
CA TYR A 432 -15.16 13.99 43.45
C TYR A 432 -14.49 13.22 42.31
N LEU A 433 -14.22 13.88 41.17
CA LEU A 433 -13.61 13.28 39.98
C LEU A 433 -12.20 12.74 40.27
N ARG A 434 -11.38 13.49 41.02
CA ARG A 434 -10.04 13.01 41.45
C ARG A 434 -10.12 11.77 42.34
N ARG A 435 -11.14 11.67 43.21
CA ARG A 435 -11.37 10.46 44.01
C ARG A 435 -11.79 9.29 43.12
N LYS A 436 -12.75 9.48 42.21
CA LYS A 436 -13.19 8.43 41.28
C LYS A 436 -12.10 7.95 40.32
N ALA A 437 -11.23 8.84 39.84
CA ALA A 437 -10.06 8.45 39.05
C ALA A 437 -9.13 7.50 39.83
N ARG A 438 -8.81 7.83 41.09
CA ARG A 438 -7.98 6.97 41.96
C ARG A 438 -8.63 5.62 42.26
N GLU A 439 -9.94 5.59 42.51
CA GLU A 439 -10.70 4.34 42.66
C GLU A 439 -10.55 3.45 41.41
N ILE A 440 -10.72 4.04 40.22
CA ILE A 440 -10.58 3.33 38.92
C ILE A 440 -9.13 2.85 38.71
N ASP A 441 -8.12 3.68 38.95
CA ASP A 441 -6.71 3.28 38.81
C ASP A 441 -6.35 2.13 39.77
N SER A 442 -6.86 2.18 41.01
CA SER A 442 -6.66 1.12 42.02
C SER A 442 -7.39 -0.19 41.72
N SER A 443 -8.40 -0.19 40.84
CA SER A 443 -9.22 -1.36 40.52
C SER A 443 -8.48 -2.48 39.75
N GLY A 444 -7.29 -2.19 39.21
CA GLY A 444 -6.49 -3.16 38.45
C GLY A 444 -7.11 -3.63 37.12
N MET A 445 -8.22 -3.03 36.64
CA MET A 445 -8.91 -3.49 35.43
C MET A 445 -8.00 -3.55 34.19
N ALA A 446 -7.05 -2.62 34.03
CA ALA A 446 -6.08 -2.63 32.94
C ALA A 446 -5.04 -3.78 33.06
N LYS A 447 -4.81 -4.34 34.25
CA LYS A 447 -4.04 -5.58 34.43
C LYS A 447 -4.87 -6.78 33.99
N LYS A 448 -6.11 -6.89 34.48
CA LYS A 448 -7.05 -7.97 34.14
C LYS A 448 -7.33 -8.05 32.64
N ARG A 449 -7.49 -6.91 31.94
CA ARG A 449 -7.63 -6.86 30.47
C ARG A 449 -6.38 -7.35 29.74
N ARG A 450 -5.17 -7.00 30.20
CA ARG A 450 -3.91 -7.52 29.63
C ARG A 450 -3.76 -9.03 29.84
N GLU A 451 -4.16 -9.55 31.00
CA GLU A 451 -4.14 -11.00 31.30
C GLU A 451 -5.10 -11.78 30.38
N ILE A 452 -6.31 -11.27 30.15
CA ILE A 452 -7.29 -11.85 29.20
C ILE A 452 -6.75 -11.80 27.76
N GLN A 453 -6.19 -10.66 27.34
CA GLN A 453 -5.61 -10.53 26.00
C GLN A 453 -4.44 -11.48 25.78
N ALA A 454 -3.57 -11.64 26.77
CA ALA A 454 -2.44 -12.56 26.74
C ALA A 454 -2.86 -14.04 26.75
N ALA A 455 -4.04 -14.38 27.31
CA ALA A 455 -4.63 -15.71 27.19
C ALA A 455 -5.13 -15.95 25.76
N ALA A 456 -6.00 -15.07 25.22
CA ALA A 456 -6.53 -15.19 23.86
C ALA A 456 -5.43 -15.22 22.78
N GLN A 457 -4.33 -14.50 23.00
CA GLN A 457 -3.15 -14.55 22.13
C GLN A 457 -2.42 -15.90 22.20
N ARG A 458 -2.27 -16.49 23.39
CA ARG A 458 -1.69 -17.85 23.55
C ARG A 458 -2.54 -18.89 22.84
N ASP A 459 -3.85 -18.89 23.07
CA ASP A 459 -4.80 -19.81 22.42
C ASP A 459 -4.74 -19.68 20.88
N THR A 460 -4.59 -18.46 20.37
CA THR A 460 -4.46 -18.19 18.93
C THR A 460 -3.12 -18.72 18.38
N VAL A 461 -2.02 -18.53 19.11
CA VAL A 461 -0.70 -19.06 18.73
C VAL A 461 -0.68 -20.58 18.77
N GLU A 462 -1.30 -21.21 19.76
CA GLU A 462 -1.40 -22.68 19.85
C GLU A 462 -2.25 -23.25 18.71
N LYS A 463 -3.40 -22.63 18.40
CA LYS A 463 -4.22 -23.00 17.21
C LYS A 463 -3.42 -22.88 15.92
N LYS A 464 -2.69 -21.78 15.71
CA LYS A 464 -1.83 -21.60 14.54
C LYS A 464 -0.72 -22.66 14.48
N ARG A 465 0.00 -22.90 15.58
CA ARG A 465 1.05 -23.94 15.66
C ARG A 465 0.51 -25.34 15.34
N LYS A 466 -0.67 -25.68 15.85
CA LYS A 466 -1.34 -26.97 15.55
C LYS A 466 -1.68 -27.08 14.06
N ALA A 467 -2.30 -26.05 13.48
CA ALA A 467 -2.62 -26.01 12.06
C ALA A 467 -1.37 -26.11 11.16
N THR A 468 -0.29 -25.39 11.47
CA THR A 468 0.99 -25.50 10.75
C THR A 468 1.60 -26.90 10.89
N ALA A 469 1.54 -27.52 12.07
CA ALA A 469 2.03 -28.89 12.28
C ALA A 469 1.20 -29.93 11.50
N GLU A 470 -0.13 -29.78 11.48
CA GLU A 470 -1.06 -30.63 10.71
C GLU A 470 -0.84 -30.46 9.19
N GLN A 471 -0.69 -29.23 8.71
CA GLN A 471 -0.36 -28.92 7.32
C GLN A 471 0.98 -29.52 6.92
N LYS A 472 2.02 -29.40 7.76
CA LYS A 472 3.33 -30.01 7.49
C LYS A 472 3.26 -31.54 7.51
N ALA A 473 2.52 -32.14 8.44
CA ALA A 473 2.34 -33.59 8.49
C ALA A 473 1.62 -34.11 7.23
N ALA A 474 0.56 -33.43 6.80
CA ALA A 474 -0.15 -33.74 5.55
C ALA A 474 0.75 -33.58 4.31
N HIS A 475 1.55 -32.51 4.27
CA HIS A 475 2.52 -32.29 3.19
C HIS A 475 3.58 -33.39 3.13
N ASN A 476 4.22 -33.71 4.26
CA ASN A 476 5.21 -34.77 4.36
C ASN A 476 4.63 -36.15 4.00
N ALA A 477 3.39 -36.43 4.42
CA ALA A 477 2.70 -37.68 4.06
C ALA A 477 2.35 -37.74 2.57
N LYS A 478 2.03 -36.61 1.92
CA LYS A 478 1.87 -36.54 0.45
C LYS A 478 3.21 -36.81 -0.24
N CYS A 479 4.30 -36.19 0.22
CA CYS A 479 5.63 -36.40 -0.35
C CYS A 479 6.07 -37.86 -0.25
N ALA A 480 6.04 -38.45 0.95
CA ALA A 480 6.42 -39.84 1.18
C ALA A 480 5.62 -40.83 0.31
N LYS A 481 4.33 -40.55 0.05
CA LYS A 481 3.51 -41.35 -0.88
C LYS A 481 3.98 -41.25 -2.33
N ILE A 482 4.45 -40.07 -2.78
CA ILE A 482 4.99 -39.87 -4.13
C ILE A 482 6.38 -40.50 -4.22
N ASP A 483 7.25 -40.31 -3.23
CA ASP A 483 8.61 -40.84 -3.25
C ASP A 483 8.67 -42.38 -3.15
N ALA A 484 7.63 -43.01 -2.61
CA ALA A 484 7.44 -44.46 -2.62
C ALA A 484 6.88 -45.03 -3.95
N VAL A 485 6.54 -44.19 -4.94
CA VAL A 485 6.05 -44.65 -6.25
C VAL A 485 7.20 -45.24 -7.06
N VAL A 486 7.07 -46.53 -7.42
CA VAL A 486 7.90 -47.13 -8.46
C VAL A 486 7.42 -46.60 -9.81
N ALA A 487 8.25 -45.78 -10.46
CA ALA A 487 7.92 -45.16 -11.74
C ALA A 487 7.71 -46.21 -12.85
N ARG A 488 6.63 -46.08 -13.61
CA ARG A 488 6.34 -46.95 -14.75
C ARG A 488 6.94 -46.37 -16.01
N LEU A 489 8.01 -46.98 -16.52
CA LEU A 489 8.76 -46.46 -17.67
C LEU A 489 8.45 -47.16 -19.01
N ASP A 490 7.68 -48.24 -19.01
CA ASP A 490 7.21 -48.90 -20.24
C ASP A 490 5.82 -48.40 -20.65
N VAL A 491 5.78 -47.70 -21.78
CA VAL A 491 4.58 -47.19 -22.46
C VAL A 491 3.58 -48.31 -22.76
N ARG A 492 4.05 -49.49 -23.20
CA ARG A 492 3.15 -50.59 -23.58
C ARG A 492 2.41 -51.12 -22.37
N SER A 493 3.11 -51.37 -21.25
CA SER A 493 2.47 -51.73 -19.99
C SER A 493 1.39 -50.75 -19.55
N ILE A 494 1.57 -49.44 -19.78
CA ILE A 494 0.63 -48.39 -19.35
C ILE A 494 -0.61 -48.39 -20.25
N GLN A 495 -0.46 -48.67 -21.53
CA GLN A 495 -1.57 -48.80 -22.48
C GLN A 495 -2.36 -50.09 -22.25
N ASP A 496 -1.67 -51.23 -22.07
CA ASP A 496 -2.28 -52.55 -21.90
C ASP A 496 -2.90 -52.74 -20.49
N ALA A 497 -2.27 -52.16 -19.46
CA ALA A 497 -2.67 -52.27 -18.06
C ALA A 497 -2.54 -50.90 -17.33
N PRO A 498 -3.44 -49.93 -17.57
CA PRO A 498 -3.33 -48.57 -17.02
C PRO A 498 -3.54 -48.44 -15.51
N GLY A 499 -4.08 -49.45 -14.81
CA GLY A 499 -4.35 -49.38 -13.37
C GLY A 499 -5.57 -48.52 -13.02
N THR A 500 -5.63 -48.00 -11.79
CA THR A 500 -6.72 -47.13 -11.30
C THR A 500 -6.41 -45.64 -11.53
N ASN A 501 -7.43 -44.78 -11.40
CA ASN A 501 -7.23 -43.33 -11.47
C ASN A 501 -6.27 -42.80 -10.39
N ALA A 502 -6.24 -43.43 -9.21
CA ALA A 502 -5.34 -43.04 -8.11
C ALA A 502 -3.88 -43.39 -8.42
N ASP A 503 -3.64 -44.55 -9.06
CA ASP A 503 -2.31 -44.96 -9.49
C ASP A 503 -1.77 -44.02 -10.59
N LEU A 504 -2.62 -43.70 -11.57
CA LEU A 504 -2.30 -42.74 -12.64
C LEU A 504 -2.00 -41.34 -12.09
N ASP A 505 -2.77 -40.84 -11.11
CA ASP A 505 -2.51 -39.56 -10.45
C ASP A 505 -1.18 -39.53 -9.69
N LEU A 506 -0.81 -40.64 -9.04
CA LEU A 506 0.47 -40.77 -8.33
C LEU A 506 1.66 -40.83 -9.30
N GLN A 507 1.53 -41.55 -10.41
CA GLN A 507 2.56 -41.62 -11.45
C GLN A 507 2.73 -40.24 -12.13
N LEU A 508 1.65 -39.56 -12.50
CA LEU A 508 1.69 -38.21 -13.07
C LEU A 508 2.38 -37.22 -12.12
N GLU A 509 2.05 -37.23 -10.83
CA GLU A 509 2.69 -36.35 -9.84
C GLU A 509 4.18 -36.69 -9.64
N TRP A 510 4.59 -37.95 -9.76
CA TRP A 510 6.00 -38.38 -9.71
C TRP A 510 6.80 -37.89 -10.93
N HIS A 511 6.23 -37.99 -12.13
CA HIS A 511 6.85 -37.46 -13.36
C HIS A 511 6.87 -35.93 -13.35
N ARG A 512 5.82 -35.27 -12.84
CA ARG A 512 5.71 -33.81 -12.69
C ARG A 512 6.80 -33.19 -11.81
N ARG A 513 7.31 -33.92 -10.81
CA ARG A 513 8.49 -33.48 -10.02
C ARG A 513 9.77 -33.34 -10.84
N ARG A 514 9.81 -33.89 -12.06
CA ARG A 514 11.01 -34.00 -12.93
C ARG A 514 10.80 -33.39 -14.33
N ASP A 515 9.55 -33.21 -14.74
CA ASP A 515 9.16 -32.58 -16.00
C ASP A 515 8.00 -31.60 -15.75
N THR A 516 8.25 -30.29 -15.89
CA THR A 516 7.24 -29.24 -15.65
C THR A 516 6.11 -29.25 -16.68
N LEU A 517 6.28 -29.92 -17.83
CA LEU A 517 5.27 -30.08 -18.88
C LEU A 517 4.18 -31.11 -18.53
N VAL A 518 4.33 -31.87 -17.44
CA VAL A 518 3.28 -32.81 -16.99
C VAL A 518 2.16 -32.05 -16.28
N LEU A 519 0.98 -32.03 -16.89
CA LEU A 519 -0.22 -31.33 -16.39
C LEU A 519 -0.65 -31.74 -14.97
N LYS A 520 -1.38 -30.88 -14.25
CA LYS A 520 -1.87 -31.20 -12.89
C LYS A 520 -3.05 -32.17 -12.99
N LYS A 521 -3.24 -32.98 -11.94
CA LYS A 521 -4.44 -33.84 -11.78
C LYS A 521 -5.79 -33.10 -11.85
N THR A 522 -5.78 -31.78 -11.62
CA THR A 522 -6.97 -30.90 -11.72
C THR A 522 -7.38 -30.64 -13.16
N ASP A 523 -6.40 -30.68 -14.06
CA ASP A 523 -6.49 -30.24 -15.44
C ASP A 523 -6.77 -31.46 -16.34
N VAL A 524 -6.35 -32.65 -15.90
CA VAL A 524 -6.54 -33.94 -16.58
C VAL A 524 -7.58 -34.78 -15.83
N LYS A 525 -8.87 -34.55 -16.11
CA LYS A 525 -9.98 -35.13 -15.32
C LYS A 525 -10.38 -36.55 -15.73
N LEU A 526 -10.39 -36.87 -17.03
CA LEU A 526 -10.82 -38.17 -17.53
C LEU A 526 -9.68 -39.19 -17.51
N LYS A 527 -10.02 -40.48 -17.32
CA LYS A 527 -9.03 -41.56 -17.26
C LYS A 527 -8.21 -41.69 -18.55
N VAL A 528 -8.85 -41.50 -19.71
CA VAL A 528 -8.20 -41.57 -21.03
C VAL A 528 -7.12 -40.50 -21.15
N ASP A 529 -7.43 -39.26 -20.75
CA ASP A 529 -6.50 -38.14 -20.79
C ASP A 529 -5.33 -38.36 -19.82
N LYS A 530 -5.58 -38.96 -18.64
CA LYS A 530 -4.52 -39.33 -17.68
C LYS A 530 -3.55 -40.37 -18.25
N ILE A 531 -4.07 -41.37 -18.97
CA ILE A 531 -3.24 -42.37 -19.65
C ILE A 531 -2.40 -41.69 -20.74
N LYS A 532 -3.00 -40.84 -21.57
CA LYS A 532 -2.31 -40.07 -22.61
C LYS A 532 -1.19 -39.19 -22.03
N ALA A 533 -1.51 -38.38 -21.03
CA ALA A 533 -0.55 -37.50 -20.37
C ALA A 533 0.60 -38.28 -19.68
N LEU A 534 0.31 -39.46 -19.13
CA LEU A 534 1.35 -40.31 -18.52
C LEU A 534 2.24 -40.96 -19.59
N VAL A 535 1.67 -41.44 -20.70
CA VAL A 535 2.45 -41.96 -21.84
C VAL A 535 3.38 -40.88 -22.38
N GLU A 536 2.88 -39.67 -22.66
CA GLU A 536 3.70 -38.56 -23.13
C GLU A 536 4.80 -38.16 -22.11
N ALA A 537 4.52 -38.20 -20.81
CA ALA A 537 5.51 -37.94 -19.75
C ALA A 537 6.60 -39.03 -19.66
N VAL A 538 6.24 -40.28 -19.90
CA VAL A 538 7.17 -41.43 -19.94
C VAL A 538 8.01 -41.41 -21.22
N GLU A 539 7.43 -41.07 -22.37
CA GLU A 539 8.16 -40.88 -23.61
C GLU A 539 9.19 -39.75 -23.48
N ARG A 540 8.83 -38.60 -22.89
CA ARG A 540 9.78 -37.52 -22.60
C ARG A 540 10.88 -37.94 -21.61
N HIS A 541 10.53 -38.68 -20.55
CA HIS A 541 11.50 -39.22 -19.59
C HIS A 541 12.51 -40.16 -20.24
N ASN A 542 12.04 -41.14 -21.01
CA ASN A 542 12.89 -42.12 -21.70
C ASN A 542 13.74 -41.49 -22.81
N SER A 543 13.26 -40.40 -23.42
CA SER A 543 14.00 -39.63 -24.44
C SER A 543 15.06 -38.70 -23.83
N GLY A 544 15.11 -38.51 -22.51
CA GLY A 544 15.92 -37.49 -21.84
C GLY A 544 15.42 -36.05 -22.03
N ASN A 545 14.30 -35.85 -22.73
CA ASN A 545 13.72 -34.54 -23.06
C ASN A 545 12.83 -33.99 -21.93
N GLN A 546 13.29 -34.10 -20.68
CA GLN A 546 12.56 -33.58 -19.52
C GLN A 546 12.91 -32.11 -19.28
N VAL A 547 11.89 -31.27 -19.07
CA VAL A 547 12.13 -29.89 -18.60
C VAL A 547 12.32 -29.93 -17.09
N ALA A 548 13.58 -29.88 -16.66
CA ALA A 548 13.95 -29.98 -15.25
C ALA A 548 13.19 -28.95 -14.40
N ALA A 549 12.46 -29.43 -13.39
CA ALA A 549 11.85 -28.56 -12.41
C ALA A 549 12.94 -27.88 -11.58
N VAL A 550 12.93 -26.54 -11.55
CA VAL A 550 13.66 -25.75 -10.54
C VAL A 550 13.28 -26.30 -9.15
N PRO A 551 14.25 -26.61 -8.26
CA PRO A 551 13.93 -27.21 -6.98
C PRO A 551 13.09 -26.25 -6.13
N ILE A 552 11.81 -26.62 -5.95
CA ILE A 552 10.94 -26.05 -4.93
C ILE A 552 11.15 -26.89 -3.68
N ASP A 553 11.87 -26.33 -2.71
CA ASP A 553 12.02 -26.93 -1.39
C ASP A 553 10.73 -26.71 -0.57
N ASP A 554 9.76 -27.60 -0.74
CA ASP A 554 8.53 -27.61 0.07
C ASP A 554 8.79 -28.07 1.54
N SER A 555 10.04 -28.18 2.00
CA SER A 555 10.38 -28.51 3.39
C SER A 555 10.35 -27.30 4.35
N VAL A 556 10.07 -26.09 3.84
CA VAL A 556 9.91 -24.86 4.62
C VAL A 556 8.84 -25.02 5.71
N ILE A 557 9.31 -25.41 6.91
CA ILE A 557 8.67 -24.96 8.14
C ILE A 557 8.79 -23.44 8.11
N GLN A 558 7.66 -22.74 8.05
CA GLN A 558 7.61 -21.31 8.35
C GLN A 558 8.00 -21.06 9.82
N VAL A 559 9.32 -21.03 10.09
CA VAL A 559 9.87 -20.18 11.15
C VAL A 559 10.03 -18.80 10.52
N GLY A 560 8.90 -18.13 10.34
CA GLY A 560 8.85 -16.84 9.67
C GLY A 560 9.71 -15.79 10.39
N VAL A 561 10.85 -15.48 9.79
CA VAL A 561 11.18 -14.07 9.60
C VAL A 561 9.99 -13.48 8.82
N PRO A 562 9.35 -12.38 9.26
CA PRO A 562 8.21 -11.82 8.55
C PRO A 562 8.58 -11.53 7.09
N SER A 563 7.82 -12.09 6.14
CA SER A 563 8.01 -11.89 4.68
C SER A 563 7.67 -10.47 4.23
N ASP A 564 7.08 -9.67 5.13
CA ASP A 564 6.77 -8.25 5.05
C ASP A 564 7.96 -7.27 4.73
N LEU A 565 9.06 -7.74 4.14
CA LEU A 565 10.18 -6.95 3.62
C LEU A 565 10.56 -7.32 2.17
N ASP A 566 10.01 -8.41 1.64
CA ASP A 566 10.14 -8.81 0.23
C ASP A 566 8.76 -8.96 -0.46
N GLU A 567 7.66 -8.99 0.30
CA GLU A 567 6.32 -8.65 -0.19
C GLU A 567 6.18 -7.12 -0.32
N GLU A 568 6.76 -6.55 -1.38
CA GLU A 568 6.01 -5.52 -2.11
C GLU A 568 4.86 -6.26 -2.79
N GLU A 569 3.61 -5.96 -2.42
CA GLU A 569 2.44 -6.51 -3.09
C GLU A 569 2.48 -6.08 -4.56
N ASP A 570 2.79 -7.04 -5.43
CA ASP A 570 2.63 -6.98 -6.88
C ASP A 570 1.13 -7.15 -7.22
N ASP A 571 0.32 -6.30 -6.61
CA ASP A 571 -1.07 -6.07 -7.00
C ASP A 571 -1.07 -5.08 -8.18
N PHE A 572 -1.91 -5.38 -9.17
CA PHE A 572 -2.16 -4.66 -10.44
C PHE A 572 -1.31 -5.05 -11.67
N GLU A 573 -1.75 -6.14 -12.33
CA GLU A 573 -2.27 -6.00 -13.71
C GLU A 573 -3.60 -5.21 -13.70
#